data_AF-A0A9X2HL35-F1
#
_entry.id   AF-A0A9X2HL35-F1
#
_cell.length_a   1.000
_cell.length_b   1.000
_cell.length_c   1.000
_cell.angle_alpha   90.00
_cell.angle_beta   90.00
_cell.angle_gamma   90.00
#
_symmetry.space_group_name_H-M   'P 1'
#
loop_
_entity.id
_entity.type
_entity.pdbx_description
1 polymer ?
#
loop_
_entity_poly.entity_id
_entity_poly.type
_entity_poly.pdbx_seq_one_letter_code
_entity_poly.pdbx_strand_id
1 'polypeptide(L)'
;MRNESHPTASPGASSLGSDAENVQGRSYRPRSHRWTAAAGAVGLTLLVSSCAGAVTVTPAPDAANPDCASAMVAMPGTLAGFDQRETTAQATSAWGDPAAVILKCGVTVERPVADPCVSVNGVDWVLKREDDDDSAQADDEVSRASGTWTATTFGREPALQATFDADRVSSSSLLVELESAAQRIPQTQQCLSVDQSLEDLPDSGS
;
A
#
# COMPACT_ATOMS: atom_id res chain seq x y z
N MET A 1 -41.22 -13.67 33.57
CA MET A 1 -42.00 -14.23 32.45
C MET A 1 -41.17 -15.37 31.88
N ARG A 2 -41.64 -16.61 32.01
CA ARG A 2 -41.01 -17.84 31.51
C ARG A 2 -41.36 -18.06 30.03
N ASN A 3 -40.71 -19.05 29.43
CA ASN A 3 -41.00 -19.80 28.19
C ASN A 3 -40.23 -19.41 26.94
N GLU A 4 -39.71 -20.34 26.12
CA GLU A 4 -39.56 -21.80 26.23
C GLU A 4 -38.65 -22.24 25.06
N SER A 5 -37.81 -23.23 25.32
CA SER A 5 -37.00 -23.97 24.34
C SER A 5 -37.80 -25.09 23.68
N HIS A 6 -37.65 -25.29 22.37
CA HIS A 6 -38.12 -26.50 21.68
C HIS A 6 -37.01 -27.08 20.78
N PRO A 7 -36.62 -28.36 20.96
CA PRO A 7 -36.02 -29.17 19.91
C PRO A 7 -37.08 -30.10 19.30
N THR A 8 -36.95 -30.44 18.02
CA THR A 8 -37.76 -31.48 17.39
C THR A 8 -36.87 -32.41 16.58
N ALA A 9 -36.73 -33.64 17.08
CA ALA A 9 -36.23 -34.79 16.34
C ALA A 9 -37.42 -35.59 15.82
N SER A 10 -37.27 -36.25 14.66
CA SER A 10 -38.05 -37.43 14.33
C SER A 10 -37.26 -38.38 13.42
N PRO A 11 -37.30 -39.69 13.70
CA PRO A 11 -36.70 -40.74 12.87
C PRO A 11 -37.74 -41.37 11.92
N GLY A 12 -37.27 -41.90 10.80
CA GLY A 12 -38.08 -42.73 9.89
C GLY A 12 -37.28 -43.97 9.48
N ALA A 13 -37.76 -45.14 9.90
CA ALA A 13 -37.20 -46.44 9.60
C ALA A 13 -38.22 -47.30 8.82
N SER A 14 -37.68 -48.36 8.18
CA SER A 14 -38.37 -49.54 7.61
C SER A 14 -38.88 -49.35 6.17
N SER A 15 -38.82 -50.33 5.25
CA SER A 15 -39.04 -51.76 5.41
C SER A 15 -38.66 -52.56 4.14
N LEU A 16 -38.03 -53.71 4.34
CA LEU A 16 -38.21 -55.06 3.74
C LEU A 16 -38.43 -55.25 2.23
N GLY A 17 -37.64 -56.18 1.67
CA GLY A 17 -37.94 -56.97 0.48
C GLY A 17 -37.05 -58.22 0.44
N SER A 18 -37.64 -59.38 0.74
CA SER A 18 -37.03 -60.71 0.84
C SER A 18 -37.00 -61.45 -0.51
N ASP A 19 -36.40 -62.64 -0.44
CA ASP A 19 -36.53 -63.84 -1.31
C ASP A 19 -35.29 -64.08 -2.19
N ALA A 20 -34.36 -64.92 -1.73
CA ALA A 20 -34.37 -66.39 -1.74
C ALA A 20 -33.90 -66.95 -3.09
N GLU A 21 -32.78 -67.69 -3.08
CA GLU A 21 -32.74 -69.12 -3.42
C GLU A 21 -31.29 -69.64 -3.52
N ASN A 22 -31.22 -70.95 -3.34
CA ASN A 22 -30.10 -71.82 -2.98
C ASN A 22 -29.23 -72.18 -4.20
N VAL A 23 -28.00 -72.68 -3.97
CA VAL A 23 -27.41 -73.92 -4.57
C VAL A 23 -25.86 -73.88 -4.58
N GLN A 24 -25.31 -74.78 -3.76
CA GLN A 24 -24.09 -75.61 -3.93
C GLN A 24 -22.83 -75.04 -4.62
N GLY A 25 -21.79 -74.87 -3.80
CA GLY A 25 -20.56 -75.65 -3.88
C GLY A 25 -19.56 -75.34 -5.00
N ARG A 26 -18.39 -74.78 -4.64
CA ARG A 26 -17.07 -75.26 -5.11
C ARG A 26 -15.91 -74.55 -4.42
N SER A 27 -15.11 -75.37 -3.75
CA SER A 27 -13.65 -75.32 -3.62
C SER A 27 -12.92 -73.99 -3.91
N TYR A 28 -12.38 -73.41 -2.83
CA TYR A 28 -11.32 -72.41 -2.85
C TYR A 28 -10.10 -72.93 -3.64
N ARG A 29 -9.77 -72.25 -4.75
CA ARG A 29 -8.42 -72.24 -5.33
C ARG A 29 -8.01 -70.78 -5.52
N PRO A 30 -6.94 -70.30 -4.89
CA PRO A 30 -6.47 -68.94 -5.13
C PRO A 30 -5.80 -68.91 -6.51
N ARG A 31 -6.44 -68.26 -7.48
CA ARG A 31 -5.80 -67.86 -8.74
C ARG A 31 -5.39 -66.40 -8.61
N SER A 32 -4.07 -66.20 -8.56
CA SER A 32 -3.37 -64.93 -8.59
C SER A 32 -3.69 -64.17 -9.89
N HIS A 33 -4.73 -63.34 -9.83
CA HIS A 33 -5.04 -62.40 -10.90
C HIS A 33 -4.42 -61.05 -10.57
N ARG A 34 -3.23 -60.81 -11.12
CA ARG A 34 -2.64 -59.48 -11.27
C ARG A 34 -3.57 -58.65 -12.16
N TRP A 35 -4.51 -57.94 -11.56
CA TRP A 35 -5.23 -56.87 -12.23
C TRP A 35 -4.44 -55.59 -12.03
N THR A 36 -3.78 -55.19 -13.10
CA THR A 36 -3.20 -53.87 -13.30
C THR A 36 -4.26 -52.81 -13.02
N ALA A 37 -4.15 -52.16 -11.87
CA ALA A 37 -4.91 -50.96 -11.55
C ALA A 37 -4.40 -49.83 -12.47
N ALA A 38 -5.17 -49.49 -13.50
CA ALA A 38 -5.02 -48.20 -14.17
C ALA A 38 -5.65 -47.13 -13.25
N ALA A 39 -4.88 -46.70 -12.26
CA ALA A 39 -5.24 -45.58 -11.41
C ALA A 39 -5.10 -44.28 -12.23
N GLY A 40 -6.24 -43.66 -12.53
CA GLY A 40 -6.28 -42.32 -13.14
C GLY A 40 -5.63 -41.31 -12.23
N ALA A 41 -4.45 -40.82 -12.61
CA ALA A 41 -3.85 -39.64 -12.02
C ALA A 41 -4.53 -38.40 -12.59
N VAL A 42 -5.65 -37.99 -11.99
CA VAL A 42 -6.18 -36.63 -12.17
C VAL A 42 -5.21 -35.71 -11.44
N GLY A 43 -4.28 -35.13 -12.20
CA GLY A 43 -3.34 -34.13 -11.69
C GLY A 43 -4.10 -32.89 -11.25
N LEU A 44 -4.23 -32.70 -9.93
CA LEU A 44 -4.74 -31.48 -9.34
C LEU A 44 -3.66 -30.40 -9.52
N THR A 45 -3.68 -29.69 -10.64
CA THR A 45 -2.86 -28.49 -10.83
C THR A 45 -3.38 -27.39 -9.92
N LEU A 46 -2.82 -27.30 -8.71
CA LEU A 46 -2.98 -26.15 -7.83
C LEU A 46 -2.31 -24.96 -8.53
N LEU A 47 -3.10 -24.14 -9.21
CA LEU A 47 -2.68 -22.82 -9.66
C LEU A 47 -2.49 -21.98 -8.40
N VAL A 48 -1.27 -21.94 -7.88
CA VAL A 48 -0.90 -21.02 -6.81
C VAL A 48 -0.86 -19.63 -7.45
N SER A 49 -1.94 -18.88 -7.32
CA SER A 49 -1.91 -17.44 -7.58
C SER A 49 -0.90 -16.83 -6.61
N SER A 50 0.23 -16.36 -7.12
CA SER A 50 1.11 -15.50 -6.35
C SER A 50 0.34 -14.21 -6.07
N CYS A 51 -0.19 -14.05 -4.86
CA CYS A 51 -0.60 -12.74 -4.39
C CYS A 51 0.67 -11.89 -4.41
N ALA A 52 0.68 -10.81 -5.20
CA ALA A 52 1.71 -9.79 -5.09
C ALA A 52 1.74 -9.35 -3.61
N GLY A 53 2.87 -9.56 -2.94
CA GLY A 53 3.00 -9.27 -1.52
C GLY A 53 2.77 -7.79 -1.23
N ALA A 54 2.25 -7.49 -0.04
CA ALA A 54 2.20 -6.11 0.47
C ALA A 54 3.61 -5.54 0.55
N VAL A 55 3.75 -4.24 0.28
CA VAL A 55 5.03 -3.54 0.41
C VAL A 55 5.35 -3.36 1.90
N THR A 56 6.49 -3.87 2.33
CA THR A 56 6.96 -3.69 3.70
C THR A 56 7.41 -2.25 3.89
N VAL A 57 6.74 -1.52 4.78
CA VAL A 57 7.04 -0.12 5.10
C VAL A 57 7.13 0.04 6.62
N THR A 58 8.04 0.90 7.08
CA THR A 58 8.10 1.31 8.49
C THR A 58 7.12 2.48 8.69
N PRO A 59 6.22 2.43 9.69
CA PRO A 59 5.33 3.55 9.98
C PRO A 59 6.12 4.79 10.38
N ALA A 60 5.57 5.98 10.10
CA ALA A 60 6.13 7.21 10.63
C ALA A 60 5.90 7.32 12.16
N PRO A 61 6.69 8.15 12.87
CA PRO A 61 6.56 8.31 14.32
C PRO A 61 5.15 8.66 14.80
N ASP A 62 4.43 9.50 14.05
CA ASP A 62 3.07 9.94 14.37
C ASP A 62 2.01 9.33 13.43
N ALA A 63 2.24 8.10 12.93
CA ALA A 63 1.33 7.44 11.99
C ALA A 63 -0.08 7.15 12.55
N ALA A 64 -0.25 7.19 13.88
CA ALA A 64 -1.53 7.00 14.55
C ALA A 64 -2.34 8.29 14.72
N ASN A 65 -1.84 9.43 14.24
CA ASN A 65 -2.52 10.70 14.31
C ASN A 65 -3.87 10.65 13.56
N PRO A 66 -4.98 11.10 14.17
CA PRO A 66 -6.30 11.04 13.54
C PRO A 66 -6.40 11.82 12.22
N ASP A 67 -5.61 12.89 12.04
CA ASP A 67 -5.62 13.68 10.81
C ASP A 67 -5.09 12.86 9.62
N CYS A 68 -4.18 11.91 9.86
CA CYS A 68 -3.73 10.97 8.84
C CYS A 68 -4.87 10.13 8.28
N ALA A 69 -5.87 9.73 9.09
CA ALA A 69 -6.98 8.92 8.58
C ALA A 69 -7.73 9.62 7.44
N SER A 70 -7.97 10.93 7.59
CA SER A 70 -8.64 11.73 6.57
C SER A 70 -7.81 11.87 5.28
N ALA A 71 -6.49 12.06 5.42
CA ALA A 71 -5.56 12.14 4.30
C ALA A 71 -5.47 10.81 3.55
N MET A 72 -5.36 9.69 4.28
CA MET A 72 -5.24 8.36 3.70
C MET A 72 -6.50 7.94 2.92
N VAL A 73 -7.69 8.27 3.41
CA VAL A 73 -8.96 8.02 2.69
C VAL A 73 -9.05 8.79 1.38
N ALA A 74 -8.40 9.95 1.30
CA ALA A 74 -8.36 10.79 0.11
C ALA A 74 -7.22 10.44 -0.86
N MET A 75 -6.42 9.40 -0.58
CA MET A 75 -5.35 8.96 -1.47
C MET A 75 -5.91 8.42 -2.79
N PRO A 76 -5.23 8.70 -3.93
CA PRO A 76 -5.70 8.22 -5.21
C PRO A 76 -5.40 6.74 -5.40
N GLY A 77 -6.32 6.02 -6.06
CA GLY A 77 -6.12 4.60 -6.42
C GLY A 77 -5.05 4.37 -7.48
N THR A 78 -4.69 5.41 -8.24
CA THR A 78 -3.60 5.43 -9.20
C THR A 78 -2.81 6.73 -9.01
N LEU A 79 -1.48 6.66 -9.01
CA LEU A 79 -0.60 7.82 -8.82
C LEU A 79 0.50 7.80 -9.88
N ALA A 80 0.62 8.87 -10.67
CA ALA A 80 1.55 8.97 -11.79
C ALA A 80 1.46 7.77 -12.76
N GLY A 81 0.25 7.24 -12.96
CA GLY A 81 0.00 6.06 -13.80
C GLY A 81 0.32 4.70 -13.16
N PHE A 82 0.76 4.66 -11.90
CA PHE A 82 0.99 3.42 -11.15
C PHE A 82 -0.20 3.09 -10.24
N ASP A 83 -0.65 1.84 -10.26
CA ASP A 83 -1.74 1.38 -9.39
C ASP A 83 -1.30 1.25 -7.93
N GLN A 84 -2.21 1.58 -7.02
CA GLN A 84 -2.01 1.48 -5.58
C GLN A 84 -1.82 0.02 -5.14
N ARG A 85 -1.02 -0.17 -4.10
CA ARG A 85 -0.71 -1.45 -3.48
C ARG A 85 -0.88 -1.39 -1.97
N GLU A 86 -1.22 -2.56 -1.43
CA GLU A 86 -1.25 -2.79 0.01
C GLU A 86 0.14 -2.59 0.63
N THR A 87 0.14 -2.03 1.85
CA THR A 87 1.35 -1.82 2.65
C THR A 87 1.19 -2.46 4.03
N THR A 88 2.29 -2.75 4.71
CA THR A 88 2.27 -3.47 6.00
C THR A 88 2.12 -2.57 7.22
N ALA A 89 2.06 -1.26 7.04
CA ALA A 89 2.07 -0.28 8.13
C ALA A 89 0.82 0.60 8.13
N GLN A 90 0.58 1.26 9.26
CA GLN A 90 -0.50 2.24 9.38
C GLN A 90 -0.10 3.54 8.68
N ALA A 91 -1.10 4.22 8.13
CA ALA A 91 -0.95 5.50 7.46
C ALA A 91 0.13 5.51 6.36
N THR A 92 0.21 4.39 5.62
CA THR A 92 1.10 4.22 4.48
C THR A 92 0.35 3.82 3.22
N SER A 93 0.91 4.15 2.06
CA SER A 93 0.44 3.70 0.75
C SER A 93 1.63 3.52 -0.18
N ALA A 94 1.50 2.65 -1.16
CA ALA A 94 2.53 2.44 -2.17
C ALA A 94 1.88 2.34 -3.55
N TRP A 95 2.61 2.68 -4.60
CA TRP A 95 2.13 2.57 -5.98
C TRP A 95 3.21 1.92 -6.87
N GLY A 96 2.80 0.98 -7.71
CA GLY A 96 3.65 0.29 -8.68
C GLY A 96 4.33 -1.01 -8.19
N ASP A 97 4.79 -1.83 -9.13
CA ASP A 97 5.53 -3.08 -8.84
C ASP A 97 6.76 -3.24 -9.75
N PRO A 98 8.00 -3.05 -9.24
CA PRO A 98 8.34 -2.60 -7.89
C PRO A 98 7.83 -1.19 -7.58
N ALA A 99 7.67 -0.87 -6.30
CA ALA A 99 7.12 0.41 -5.86
C ALA A 99 7.88 1.59 -6.48
N ALA A 100 7.14 2.46 -7.18
CA ALA A 100 7.64 3.71 -7.73
C ALA A 100 7.47 4.86 -6.74
N VAL A 101 6.46 4.76 -5.87
CA VAL A 101 6.16 5.72 -4.80
C VAL A 101 5.80 4.95 -3.53
N ILE A 102 6.35 5.39 -2.40
CA ILE A 102 5.94 4.98 -1.05
C ILE A 102 5.60 6.25 -0.29
N LEU A 103 4.39 6.32 0.26
CA LEU A 103 3.93 7.42 1.08
C LEU A 103 3.73 6.97 2.52
N LYS A 104 4.08 7.86 3.46
CA LYS A 104 3.75 7.76 4.88
C LYS A 104 3.21 9.10 5.40
N CYS A 105 2.22 9.03 6.27
CA CYS A 105 1.73 10.17 7.05
C CYS A 105 2.24 10.06 8.49
N GLY A 106 2.48 11.21 9.14
CA GLY A 106 2.97 11.23 10.53
C GLY A 106 4.48 11.50 10.65
N VAL A 107 5.10 12.08 9.62
CA VAL A 107 6.49 12.53 9.71
C VAL A 107 6.56 13.95 10.25
N THR A 108 7.72 14.32 10.76
CA THR A 108 8.06 15.70 11.14
C THR A 108 9.03 16.27 10.11
N VAL A 109 8.84 17.52 9.72
CA VAL A 109 9.79 18.24 8.87
C VAL A 109 10.96 18.73 9.74
N GLU A 110 12.19 18.43 9.32
CA GLU A 110 13.40 18.91 9.98
C GLU A 110 13.48 20.45 9.90
N ARG A 111 13.87 21.10 11.01
CA ARG A 111 14.03 22.57 11.05
C ARG A 111 15.46 22.93 11.45
N PRO A 112 16.10 23.92 10.79
CA PRO A 112 15.57 24.76 9.71
C PRO A 112 15.42 24.01 8.38
N VAL A 113 14.47 24.45 7.54
CA VAL A 113 14.29 23.88 6.20
C VAL A 113 15.38 24.45 5.28
N ALA A 114 16.35 23.60 4.91
CA ALA A 114 17.44 23.97 4.00
C ALA A 114 17.18 23.49 2.56
N ASP A 115 16.36 22.44 2.40
CA ASP A 115 16.00 21.86 1.11
C ASP A 115 14.99 22.75 0.35
N PRO A 116 14.93 22.66 -1.00
CA PRO A 116 13.96 23.41 -1.80
C PRO A 116 12.52 23.23 -1.33
N CYS A 117 11.84 24.36 -1.07
CA CYS A 117 10.43 24.42 -0.70
C CYS A 117 9.62 24.95 -1.88
N VAL A 118 8.66 24.17 -2.39
CA VAL A 118 7.84 24.50 -3.56
C VAL A 118 6.36 24.48 -3.21
N SER A 119 5.60 25.44 -3.75
CA SER A 119 4.14 25.49 -3.59
C SER A 119 3.44 24.99 -4.84
N VAL A 120 2.59 23.97 -4.70
CA VAL A 120 1.78 23.40 -5.78
C VAL A 120 0.34 23.29 -5.30
N ASN A 121 -0.58 23.96 -5.98
CA ASN A 121 -2.01 23.97 -5.67
C ASN A 121 -2.33 24.20 -4.17
N GLY A 122 -1.65 25.17 -3.56
CA GLY A 122 -1.85 25.54 -2.16
C GLY A 122 -1.33 24.53 -1.14
N VAL A 123 -0.51 23.57 -1.58
CA VAL A 123 0.25 22.68 -0.71
C VAL A 123 1.73 22.99 -0.88
N ASP A 124 2.38 23.31 0.23
CA ASP A 124 3.81 23.55 0.28
C ASP A 124 4.56 22.23 0.52
N TRP A 125 5.67 22.01 -0.20
CA TRP A 125 6.42 20.76 -0.20
C TRP A 125 7.92 21.01 -0.11
N VAL A 126 8.59 20.33 0.82
CA VAL A 126 10.05 20.23 0.87
C VAL A 126 10.50 19.06 0.00
N LEU A 127 11.35 19.32 -0.99
CA LEU A 127 11.91 18.31 -1.89
C LEU A 127 13.35 18.02 -1.52
N LYS A 128 13.65 16.77 -1.17
CA LYS A 128 14.98 16.33 -0.78
C LYS A 128 15.38 15.05 -1.51
N ARG A 129 16.55 15.02 -2.11
CA ARG A 129 17.13 13.81 -2.69
C ARG A 129 17.72 12.92 -1.57
N GLU A 130 17.51 11.60 -1.64
CA GLU A 130 17.98 10.68 -0.59
C GLU A 130 19.46 10.29 -0.73
N ASP A 131 20.05 10.41 -1.92
CA ASP A 131 21.42 10.02 -2.26
C ASP A 131 22.45 11.17 -2.23
N ASP A 132 22.09 12.36 -1.72
CA ASP A 132 22.99 13.50 -1.66
C ASP A 132 24.00 13.42 -0.49
N ASP A 133 25.17 12.90 -0.83
CA ASP A 133 26.47 13.25 -0.25
C ASP A 133 26.93 14.57 -0.92
N ASP A 134 26.36 15.73 -0.53
CA ASP A 134 26.74 17.14 -0.79
C ASP A 134 27.33 17.59 -2.17
N SER A 135 27.31 16.74 -3.20
CA SER A 135 28.10 16.91 -4.44
C SER A 135 27.29 16.91 -5.73
N ALA A 136 25.96 16.82 -5.64
CA ALA A 136 25.07 17.09 -6.76
C ALA A 136 25.01 18.61 -6.99
N GLN A 137 26.13 19.20 -7.42
CA GLN A 137 26.14 20.48 -8.11
C GLN A 137 25.12 20.38 -9.25
N ALA A 138 24.14 21.28 -9.27
CA ALA A 138 23.31 21.51 -10.43
C ALA A 138 24.21 22.03 -11.55
N ASP A 139 24.84 21.12 -12.28
CA ASP A 139 25.51 21.45 -13.53
C ASP A 139 24.46 21.56 -14.65
N ASP A 140 24.75 22.52 -15.51
CA ASP A 140 23.86 23.12 -16.47
C ASP A 140 23.17 22.12 -17.43
N GLU A 141 21.99 22.55 -17.89
CA GLU A 141 21.24 22.08 -19.05
C GLU A 141 20.15 21.01 -18.78
N VAL A 142 18.95 21.48 -18.38
CA VAL A 142 17.69 20.69 -18.38
C VAL A 142 17.86 19.33 -17.68
N SER A 143 18.55 19.32 -16.54
CA SER A 143 18.81 18.12 -15.76
C SER A 143 17.51 17.60 -15.16
N ARG A 144 16.95 16.54 -15.76
CA ARG A 144 15.83 15.80 -15.19
C ARG A 144 16.25 15.33 -13.79
N ALA A 145 15.39 15.53 -12.80
CA ALA A 145 15.58 14.86 -11.52
C ALA A 145 15.66 13.34 -11.77
N SER A 146 16.69 12.72 -11.23
CA SER A 146 16.97 11.28 -11.30
C SER A 146 17.27 10.78 -9.89
N GLY A 147 17.15 9.46 -9.67
CA GLY A 147 17.36 8.84 -8.37
C GLY A 147 16.16 8.95 -7.42
N THR A 148 16.39 8.69 -6.14
CA THR A 148 15.33 8.62 -5.12
C THR A 148 15.15 9.97 -4.44
N TRP A 149 13.92 10.45 -4.43
CA TRP A 149 13.55 11.73 -3.83
C TRP A 149 12.46 11.56 -2.79
N THR A 150 12.42 12.49 -1.85
CA THR A 150 11.31 12.69 -0.92
C THR A 150 10.63 14.02 -1.20
N ALA A 151 9.31 14.00 -1.20
CA ALA A 151 8.46 15.18 -1.14
C ALA A 151 7.70 15.16 0.19
N THR A 152 7.96 16.13 1.06
CA THR A 152 7.33 16.22 2.39
C THR A 152 6.49 17.48 2.49
N THR A 153 5.21 17.37 2.89
CA THR A 153 4.36 18.56 3.06
C THR A 153 4.91 19.48 4.14
N PHE A 154 5.06 20.77 3.82
CA PHE A 154 5.49 21.80 4.74
C PHE A 154 4.31 22.50 5.42
N GLY A 155 4.51 22.92 6.66
CA GLY A 155 3.52 23.66 7.44
C GLY A 155 2.28 22.85 7.82
N ARG A 156 2.30 21.53 7.72
CA ARG A 156 1.22 20.62 8.12
C ARG A 156 1.74 19.67 9.19
N GLU A 157 0.95 19.46 10.22
CA GLU A 157 1.28 18.56 11.33
C GLU A 157 0.05 17.69 11.62
N PRO A 158 0.11 16.37 11.34
CA PRO A 158 1.26 15.61 10.84
C PRO A 158 1.61 15.91 9.36
N ALA A 159 2.87 15.71 8.95
CA ALA A 159 3.23 15.84 7.55
C ALA A 159 3.08 14.52 6.78
N LEU A 160 2.75 14.63 5.49
CA LEU A 160 2.87 13.54 4.52
C LEU A 160 4.27 13.56 3.90
N GLN A 161 4.88 12.40 3.72
CA GLN A 161 6.11 12.23 2.95
C GLN A 161 5.92 11.15 1.91
N ALA A 162 6.17 11.50 0.64
CA ALA A 162 6.26 10.56 -0.46
C ALA A 162 7.73 10.38 -0.85
N THR A 163 8.25 9.16 -0.73
CA THR A 163 9.52 8.74 -1.35
C THR A 163 9.21 8.20 -2.74
N PHE A 164 9.90 8.67 -3.77
CA PHE A 164 9.64 8.30 -5.16
C PHE A 164 10.92 8.21 -5.99
N ASP A 165 10.86 7.36 -7.02
CA ASP A 165 11.88 7.23 -8.05
C ASP A 165 11.65 8.29 -9.14
N ALA A 166 12.51 9.30 -9.21
CA ALA A 166 12.38 10.43 -10.14
C ALA A 166 12.63 10.03 -11.60
N ASP A 167 13.24 8.88 -11.87
CA ASP A 167 13.38 8.33 -13.22
C ASP A 167 12.05 7.75 -13.74
N ARG A 168 11.10 7.47 -12.83
CA ARG A 168 9.79 6.87 -13.13
C ARG A 168 8.62 7.80 -12.88
N VAL A 169 8.77 8.75 -11.96
CA VAL A 169 7.68 9.61 -11.47
C VAL A 169 8.13 11.07 -11.52
N SER A 170 7.40 11.90 -12.28
CA SER A 170 7.63 13.34 -12.24
C SER A 170 7.16 13.91 -10.90
N SER A 171 7.99 14.77 -10.29
CA SER A 171 7.58 15.54 -9.11
C SER A 171 6.30 16.33 -9.37
N SER A 172 6.16 16.96 -10.54
CA SER A 172 4.96 17.73 -10.88
C SER A 172 3.66 16.91 -10.82
N SER A 173 3.62 15.72 -11.43
CA SER A 173 2.44 14.84 -11.38
C SER A 173 2.19 14.34 -9.96
N LEU A 174 3.25 13.96 -9.26
CA LEU A 174 3.16 13.48 -7.87
C LEU A 174 2.50 14.52 -6.95
N LEU A 175 3.00 15.75 -6.97
CA LEU A 175 2.54 16.81 -6.08
C LEU A 175 1.09 17.24 -6.38
N VAL A 176 0.72 17.30 -7.66
CA VAL A 176 -0.64 17.63 -8.09
C VAL A 176 -1.64 16.52 -7.69
N GLU A 177 -1.30 15.25 -7.94
CA GLU A 177 -2.23 14.14 -7.67
C GLU A 177 -2.41 13.86 -6.17
N LEU A 178 -1.42 14.19 -5.34
CA LEU A 178 -1.51 14.09 -3.88
C LEU A 178 -2.21 15.28 -3.21
N GLU A 179 -2.54 16.35 -3.94
CA GLU A 179 -3.13 17.58 -3.43
C GLU A 179 -4.35 17.31 -2.53
N SER A 180 -5.33 16.55 -3.04
CA SER A 180 -6.60 16.25 -2.35
C SER A 180 -6.37 15.58 -0.99
N ALA A 181 -5.33 14.74 -0.88
CA ALA A 181 -4.96 14.07 0.36
C ALA A 181 -4.22 15.02 1.31
N ALA A 182 -3.25 15.78 0.79
CA ALA A 182 -2.46 16.72 1.58
C ALA A 182 -3.32 17.86 2.16
N GLN A 183 -4.32 18.34 1.42
CA GLN A 183 -5.23 19.39 1.87
C GLN A 183 -6.15 18.95 3.02
N ARG A 184 -6.23 17.65 3.36
CA ARG A 184 -6.99 17.17 4.51
C ARG A 184 -6.37 17.56 5.84
N ILE A 185 -5.07 17.82 5.86
CA ILE A 185 -4.34 18.22 7.06
C ILE A 185 -4.16 19.74 7.02
N PRO A 186 -4.63 20.53 8.00
CA PRO A 186 -4.55 21.99 7.94
C PRO A 186 -3.13 22.53 7.76
N GLN A 187 -3.01 23.59 6.95
CA GLN A 187 -1.74 24.30 6.77
C GLN A 187 -1.62 25.46 7.76
N THR A 188 -0.48 25.52 8.45
CA THR A 188 -0.15 26.47 9.52
C THR A 188 1.06 27.34 9.18
N GLN A 189 1.89 26.90 8.22
CA GLN A 189 3.06 27.62 7.73
C GLN A 189 3.15 27.46 6.21
N GLN A 190 3.90 28.33 5.55
CA GLN A 190 4.07 28.36 4.10
C GLN A 190 5.53 28.47 3.73
N CYS A 191 5.90 28.02 2.53
CA CYS A 191 7.23 28.33 1.99
C CYS A 191 7.44 29.85 1.98
N LEU A 192 8.64 30.31 2.37
CA LEU A 192 8.98 31.72 2.28
C LEU A 192 9.12 32.09 0.79
N SER A 193 8.46 33.17 0.37
CA SER A 193 8.74 33.79 -0.92
C SER A 193 10.01 34.64 -0.82
N VAL A 194 10.72 34.78 -1.94
CA VAL A 194 11.96 35.58 -2.01
C VAL A 194 11.72 37.01 -1.49
N ASP A 195 10.55 37.59 -1.73
CA ASP A 195 10.18 38.93 -1.24
C ASP A 195 10.20 39.03 0.30
N GLN A 196 9.67 38.03 1.01
CA GLN A 196 9.60 38.03 2.48
C GLN A 196 11.00 37.99 3.12
N SER A 197 11.97 37.36 2.45
CA SER A 197 13.35 37.32 2.93
C SER A 197 14.12 38.64 2.79
N LEU A 198 13.67 39.54 1.92
CA LEU A 198 14.31 40.85 1.68
C LEU A 198 13.76 41.94 2.60
N GLU A 199 12.49 41.85 3.01
CA GLU A 199 11.84 42.80 3.93
C GLU A 199 12.34 42.68 5.39
N ASP A 200 12.87 41.52 5.77
CA ASP A 200 13.45 41.27 7.10
C ASP A 200 14.95 41.64 7.20
N LEU A 201 15.57 42.15 6.12
CA LEU A 201 16.93 42.66 6.20
C LEU A 201 16.91 44.07 6.81
N PRO A 202 17.58 44.31 7.96
CA PRO A 202 17.73 45.67 8.47
C PRO A 202 18.48 46.49 7.41
N ASP A 203 17.81 47.52 6.90
CA ASP A 203 18.32 48.44 5.91
C ASP A 203 19.62 49.05 6.45
N SER A 204 20.76 48.55 5.98
CA SER A 204 22.09 49.07 6.32
C SER A 204 22.47 50.14 5.30
N GLY A 205 21.57 51.08 5.09
CA GLY A 205 21.75 52.26 4.27
C GLY A 205 22.03 53.48 5.14
N SER A 206 23.29 53.95 5.09
CA SER A 206 23.82 55.14 5.78
C SER A 206 23.37 56.47 5.16
#